data_AF-A0A147FAL3-F1
#
_entry.id   AF-A0A147FAL3-F1
#
_cell.length_a   1.000
_cell.length_b   1.000
_cell.length_c   1.000
_cell.angle_alpha   90.00
_cell.angle_beta   90.00
_cell.angle_gamma   90.00
#
_symmetry.space_group_name_H-M   'P 1'
#
loop_
_entity.id
_entity.type
_entity.pdbx_description
1 polymer ?
#
loop_
_entity_poly.entity_id
_entity_poly.type
_entity_poly.pdbx_seq_one_letter_code
_entity_poly.pdbx_strand_id
1 'polypeptide(L)'
;MSGPPCRQPVPTDLLRRADAAAVMPQSRGDGRRRRRIDGGVEPDVLNMREATAALLFGLVTPRDVIALAADHLATGDDGASLAALAALYADATSADVFDLSSAALIERGERPLDRDGEEVALLALRVACRRFLAGDWKLRSFSSWVHDRIGHTGPDAAQPLVDFDDELDARNTRDDREYDTRAVGLAAAFLAEAGGSADDAP
;
A
#
# COMPACT_ATOMS: atom_id res chain seq x y z
N MET A 1 -36.77 -22.59 21.94
CA MET A 1 -36.85 -21.11 21.94
C MET A 1 -35.47 -20.60 22.37
N SER A 2 -34.59 -20.32 21.40
CA SER A 2 -33.26 -19.77 21.65
C SER A 2 -33.31 -18.25 21.45
N GLY A 3 -32.93 -17.50 22.48
CA GLY A 3 -32.73 -16.04 22.39
C GLY A 3 -31.41 -15.68 21.67
N PRO A 4 -31.24 -14.43 21.24
CA PRO A 4 -30.07 -13.99 20.48
C PRO A 4 -28.84 -13.82 21.40
N PRO A 5 -27.61 -14.09 20.91
CA PRO A 5 -26.40 -13.82 21.68
C PRO A 5 -26.13 -12.32 21.79
N CYS A 6 -25.77 -11.90 23.00
CA CYS A 6 -25.43 -10.54 23.38
C CYS A 6 -24.19 -10.03 22.64
N ARG A 7 -24.26 -8.77 22.18
CA ARG A 7 -23.12 -7.99 21.67
C ARG A 7 -22.08 -7.82 22.78
N GLN A 8 -20.84 -8.25 22.55
CA GLN A 8 -19.71 -7.85 23.39
C GLN A 8 -19.24 -6.44 22.98
N PRO A 9 -19.00 -5.53 23.93
CA PRO A 9 -18.42 -4.22 23.65
C PRO A 9 -16.91 -4.32 23.38
N VAL A 10 -16.44 -3.47 22.46
CA VAL A 10 -15.03 -3.28 22.10
C VAL A 10 -14.26 -2.70 23.31
N PRO A 11 -13.04 -3.16 23.63
CA PRO A 11 -12.27 -2.66 24.77
C PRO A 11 -11.91 -1.16 24.65
N THR A 12 -12.26 -0.39 25.68
CA THR A 12 -12.20 1.09 25.74
C THR A 12 -10.80 1.68 25.94
N ASP A 13 -9.74 0.86 25.93
CA ASP A 13 -8.39 1.31 26.33
C ASP A 13 -7.61 2.06 25.23
N LEU A 14 -8.16 2.19 24.01
CA LEU A 14 -7.53 2.95 22.92
C LEU A 14 -7.95 4.44 22.87
N LEU A 15 -8.97 4.86 23.62
CA LEU A 15 -9.53 6.22 23.51
C LEU A 15 -8.94 7.24 24.50
N ARG A 16 -7.98 6.86 25.36
CA ARG A 16 -7.54 7.69 26.50
C ARG A 16 -6.24 8.48 26.29
N ARG A 17 -5.69 8.55 25.08
CA ARG A 17 -4.46 9.34 24.79
C ARG A 17 -4.67 10.59 23.94
N ALA A 18 -5.92 10.93 23.58
CA ALA A 18 -6.21 12.07 22.71
C ALA A 18 -6.38 13.43 23.44
N ASP A 19 -6.43 13.46 24.77
CA ASP A 19 -6.72 14.68 25.54
C ASP A 19 -5.49 15.21 26.29
N ALA A 20 -4.51 15.79 25.57
CA ALA A 20 -3.61 16.82 26.12
C ALA A 20 -2.68 17.40 25.07
N ALA A 21 -3.00 18.59 24.54
CA ALA A 21 -2.09 19.73 24.37
C ALA A 21 -2.64 20.73 23.34
N ALA A 22 -3.56 21.58 23.77
CA ALA A 22 -3.93 22.78 23.05
C ALA A 22 -3.20 23.99 23.67
N VAL A 23 -2.13 24.50 23.04
CA VAL A 23 -1.71 25.91 23.12
C VAL A 23 -0.96 26.30 21.84
N MET A 24 -1.55 27.21 21.06
CA MET A 24 -0.95 27.91 19.90
C MET A 24 -0.04 29.06 20.36
N PRO A 25 0.86 29.55 19.46
CA PRO A 25 0.54 30.84 18.84
C PRO A 25 0.82 30.91 17.32
N GLN A 26 0.09 31.82 16.69
CA GLN A 26 0.05 32.13 15.26
C GLN A 26 1.33 32.84 14.77
N SER A 27 1.72 32.60 13.51
CA SER A 27 2.34 33.66 12.70
C SER A 27 2.04 33.51 11.22
N ARG A 28 1.68 34.65 10.60
CA ARG A 28 1.26 34.86 9.22
C ARG A 28 2.48 34.98 8.30
N GLY A 29 2.37 34.47 7.08
CA GLY A 29 3.37 34.69 6.02
C GLY A 29 2.87 34.17 4.67
N ASP A 30 2.26 35.08 3.92
CA ASP A 30 1.76 34.96 2.55
C ASP A 30 2.86 34.57 1.55
N GLY A 31 2.50 33.80 0.51
CA GLY A 31 3.46 33.26 -0.45
C GLY A 31 2.86 32.28 -1.45
N ARG A 32 1.71 32.64 -2.02
CA ARG A 32 0.99 31.89 -3.08
C ARG A 32 1.89 31.64 -4.31
N ARG A 33 2.60 30.52 -4.35
CA ARG A 33 3.14 29.95 -5.59
C ARG A 33 2.38 28.67 -5.93
N ARG A 34 1.40 28.80 -6.82
CA ARG A 34 0.81 27.69 -7.57
C ARG A 34 1.93 26.99 -8.34
N ARG A 35 2.47 25.89 -7.81
CA ARG A 35 3.19 24.93 -8.65
C ARG A 35 2.14 24.21 -9.49
N ARG A 36 2.36 24.25 -10.80
CA ARG A 36 1.63 23.46 -11.78
C ARG A 36 1.72 22.00 -11.37
N ILE A 37 0.57 21.36 -11.25
CA ILE A 37 0.46 19.91 -11.29
C ILE A 37 0.59 19.58 -12.78
N ASP A 38 1.77 19.13 -13.20
CA ASP A 38 1.94 18.56 -14.52
C ASP A 38 1.15 17.24 -14.56
N GLY A 39 0.32 17.09 -15.58
CA GLY A 39 -0.54 15.93 -15.80
C GLY A 39 0.28 14.68 -16.08
N GLY A 40 0.53 13.90 -15.04
CA GLY A 40 0.79 12.47 -15.13
C GLY A 40 -0.53 11.72 -15.21
N VAL A 41 -0.53 10.60 -15.92
CA VAL A 41 -1.59 9.59 -15.93
C VAL A 41 -2.13 9.40 -14.50
N GLU A 42 -3.45 9.42 -14.33
CA GLU A 42 -4.09 9.11 -13.04
C GLU A 42 -3.45 7.83 -12.50
N PRO A 43 -2.71 7.88 -11.37
CA PRO A 43 -2.16 6.67 -10.80
C PRO A 43 -3.35 5.77 -10.47
N ASP A 44 -3.36 4.57 -11.05
CA ASP A 44 -4.30 3.51 -10.74
C ASP A 44 -4.55 3.51 -9.22
N VAL A 45 -5.77 3.91 -8.83
CA VAL A 45 -6.07 4.36 -7.46
C VAL A 45 -5.76 3.21 -6.52
N LEU A 46 -4.74 3.38 -5.68
CA LEU A 46 -4.40 2.39 -4.66
C LEU A 46 -5.61 2.18 -3.76
N ASN A 47 -6.12 0.96 -3.72
CA ASN A 47 -7.10 0.61 -2.71
C ASN A 47 -6.41 0.50 -1.33
N MET A 48 -7.20 0.54 -0.26
CA MET A 48 -6.69 0.52 1.10
C MET A 48 -5.81 -0.71 1.40
N ARG A 49 -6.12 -1.89 0.84
CA ARG A 49 -5.30 -3.10 1.04
C ARG A 49 -3.91 -2.93 0.44
N GLU A 50 -3.84 -2.48 -0.81
CA GLU A 50 -2.59 -2.27 -1.53
C GLU A 50 -1.77 -1.14 -0.91
N ALA A 51 -2.40 -0.05 -0.47
CA ALA A 51 -1.72 1.03 0.24
C ALA A 51 -1.13 0.56 1.57
N THR A 52 -1.87 -0.26 2.33
CA THR A 52 -1.41 -0.84 3.59
C THR A 52 -0.23 -1.79 3.39
N ALA A 53 -0.30 -2.64 2.36
CA ALA A 53 0.81 -3.53 2.00
C ALA A 53 2.04 -2.75 1.52
N ALA A 54 1.84 -1.76 0.65
CA ALA A 54 2.88 -0.88 0.15
C ALA A 54 3.61 -0.13 1.29
N LEU A 55 2.90 0.23 2.36
CA LEU A 55 3.49 0.87 3.54
C LEU A 55 4.51 -0.05 4.24
N LEU A 56 4.15 -1.32 4.44
CA LEU A 56 5.02 -2.29 5.11
C LEU A 56 6.31 -2.55 4.32
N PHE A 57 6.26 -2.42 3.00
CA PHE A 57 7.41 -2.59 2.12
C PHE A 57 8.09 -1.25 1.73
N GLY A 58 7.70 -0.14 2.37
CA GLY A 58 8.33 1.17 2.18
C GLY A 58 8.10 1.81 0.81
N LEU A 59 7.09 1.37 0.05
CA LEU A 59 6.68 1.97 -1.21
C LEU A 59 5.89 3.27 -1.02
N VAL A 60 5.18 3.39 0.11
CA VAL A 60 4.45 4.58 0.50
C VAL A 60 4.78 4.94 1.94
N THR A 61 4.46 6.17 2.31
CA THR A 61 4.65 6.69 3.66
C THR A 61 3.36 6.56 4.49
N PRO A 62 3.43 6.59 5.83
CA PRO A 62 2.25 6.70 6.69
C PRO A 62 1.29 7.81 6.24
N ARG A 63 1.85 8.95 5.82
CA ARG A 63 1.08 10.11 5.35
C ARG A 63 0.25 9.83 4.11
N ASP A 64 0.75 9.00 3.18
CA ASP A 64 0.04 8.68 1.96
C ASP A 64 -1.21 7.83 2.26
N VAL A 65 -1.10 6.88 3.19
CA VAL A 65 -2.23 6.03 3.63
C VAL A 65 -3.26 6.84 4.41
N ILE A 66 -2.82 7.77 5.27
CA ILE A 66 -3.71 8.69 6.00
C ILE A 66 -4.47 9.60 5.01
N ALA A 67 -3.78 10.12 3.99
CA ALA A 67 -4.42 10.92 2.95
C ALA A 67 -5.46 10.11 2.17
N LEU A 68 -5.12 8.87 1.78
CA LEU A 68 -6.05 7.96 1.11
C LEU A 68 -7.30 7.68 1.97
N ALA A 69 -7.14 7.49 3.28
CA ALA A 69 -8.27 7.31 4.19
C ALA A 69 -9.18 8.55 4.22
N ALA A 70 -8.61 9.75 4.23
CA ALA A 70 -9.37 10.99 4.16
C ALA A 70 -10.13 11.14 2.82
N ASP A 71 -9.51 10.72 1.71
CA ASP A 71 -10.16 10.71 0.39
C ASP A 71 -11.35 9.73 0.37
N HIS A 72 -11.20 8.53 0.93
CA HIS A 72 -12.31 7.58 1.07
C HIS A 72 -13.50 8.20 1.83
N LEU A 73 -13.24 8.85 2.99
CA LEU A 73 -14.28 9.58 3.74
C LEU A 73 -14.94 10.69 2.92
N ALA A 74 -14.15 11.44 2.15
CA ALA A 74 -14.65 12.51 1.30
C ALA A 74 -15.53 11.99 0.14
N THR A 75 -15.26 10.78 -0.33
CA THR A 75 -16.06 10.09 -1.36
C THR A 75 -17.31 9.40 -0.82
N GLY A 76 -17.51 9.37 0.50
CA GLY A 76 -18.72 8.85 1.16
C GLY A 76 -18.58 7.46 1.75
N ASP A 77 -17.38 6.85 1.74
CA ASP A 77 -17.12 5.71 2.62
C ASP A 77 -17.17 6.20 4.08
N ASP A 78 -17.71 5.37 4.99
CA ASP A 78 -17.83 5.71 6.41
C ASP A 78 -17.41 4.51 7.27
N GLY A 79 -16.96 4.79 8.49
CA GLY A 79 -16.50 3.79 9.44
C GLY A 79 -15.63 4.42 10.53
N ALA A 80 -15.81 3.97 11.77
CA ALA A 80 -15.11 4.53 12.91
C ALA A 80 -13.59 4.34 12.79
N SER A 81 -13.15 3.20 12.27
CA SER A 81 -11.73 2.89 12.07
C SER A 81 -11.13 3.68 10.91
N LEU A 82 -11.88 3.91 9.84
CA LEU A 82 -11.46 4.73 8.71
C LEU A 82 -11.34 6.21 9.11
N ALA A 83 -12.29 6.71 9.89
CA ALA A 83 -12.24 8.04 10.49
C ALA A 83 -11.03 8.21 11.43
N ALA A 84 -10.74 7.20 12.26
CA ALA A 84 -9.57 7.21 13.14
C ALA A 84 -8.26 7.21 12.34
N LEU A 85 -8.18 6.41 11.27
CA LEU A 85 -7.03 6.37 10.36
C LEU A 85 -6.78 7.73 9.69
N ALA A 86 -7.83 8.37 9.16
CA ALA A 86 -7.74 9.68 8.54
C ALA A 86 -7.38 10.81 9.54
N ALA A 87 -7.70 10.61 10.81
CA ALA A 87 -7.42 11.55 11.89
C ALA A 87 -6.06 11.32 12.58
N LEU A 88 -5.27 10.35 12.12
CA LEU A 88 -3.95 10.10 12.70
C LEU A 88 -3.04 11.32 12.61
N TYR A 89 -2.16 11.41 13.60
CA TYR A 89 -1.18 12.47 13.74
C TYR A 89 -0.05 12.34 12.71
N ALA A 90 0.66 13.45 12.45
CA ALA A 90 1.60 13.56 11.33
C ALA A 90 2.84 12.64 11.44
N ASP A 91 3.23 12.27 12.65
CA ASP A 91 4.34 11.38 12.98
C ASP A 91 3.90 9.95 13.34
N ALA A 92 2.69 9.54 12.93
CA ALA A 92 2.20 8.17 13.14
C ALA A 92 3.18 7.14 12.57
N THR A 93 3.37 6.06 13.33
CA THR A 93 4.27 4.98 12.91
C THR A 93 3.59 4.10 11.88
N SER A 94 4.38 3.36 11.09
CA SER A 94 3.81 2.38 10.15
C SER A 94 3.00 1.30 10.86
N ALA A 95 3.28 1.00 12.13
CA ALA A 95 2.50 0.06 12.93
C ALA A 95 1.11 0.63 13.27
N ASP A 96 1.03 1.89 13.72
CA ASP A 96 -0.26 2.54 14.02
C ASP A 96 -1.16 2.59 12.77
N VAL A 97 -0.56 2.96 11.63
CA VAL A 97 -1.27 3.01 10.36
C VAL A 97 -1.72 1.62 9.91
N PHE A 98 -0.87 0.59 10.05
CA PHE A 98 -1.22 -0.79 9.71
C PHE A 98 -2.39 -1.32 10.55
N ASP A 99 -2.35 -1.10 11.86
CA ASP A 99 -3.38 -1.58 12.78
C ASP A 99 -4.74 -0.93 12.47
N LEU A 100 -4.77 0.40 12.27
CA LEU A 100 -6.01 1.10 11.93
C LEU A 100 -6.50 0.79 10.51
N SER A 101 -5.60 0.62 9.54
CA SER A 101 -6.00 0.20 8.19
C SER A 101 -6.61 -1.20 8.22
N SER A 102 -6.02 -2.13 8.98
CA SER A 102 -6.57 -3.48 9.18
C SER A 102 -7.94 -3.44 9.86
N ALA A 103 -8.12 -2.59 10.88
CA ALA A 103 -9.42 -2.40 11.52
C ALA A 103 -10.47 -1.84 10.54
N ALA A 104 -10.10 -0.87 9.70
CA ALA A 104 -10.99 -0.31 8.68
C ALA A 104 -11.39 -1.34 7.62
N LEU A 105 -10.48 -2.23 7.21
CA LEU A 105 -10.78 -3.34 6.30
C LEU A 105 -11.79 -4.31 6.94
N ILE A 106 -11.57 -4.72 8.20
CA ILE A 106 -12.49 -5.60 8.94
C ILE A 106 -13.88 -4.96 9.08
N GLU A 107 -13.96 -3.68 9.40
CA GLU A 107 -15.23 -2.95 9.57
C GLU A 107 -16.06 -2.93 8.27
N ARG A 108 -15.38 -2.91 7.11
CA ARG A 108 -16.00 -3.04 5.78
C ARG A 108 -16.36 -4.47 5.40
N GLY A 109 -16.09 -5.45 6.26
CA GLY A 109 -16.33 -6.87 6.00
C GLY A 109 -15.22 -7.54 5.18
N GLU A 110 -14.08 -6.88 4.98
CA GLU A 110 -12.94 -7.48 4.30
C GLU A 110 -12.11 -8.35 5.25
N ARG A 111 -11.36 -9.29 4.68
CA ARG A 111 -10.42 -10.11 5.44
C ARG A 111 -9.27 -9.23 5.98
N PRO A 112 -8.87 -9.37 7.25
CA PRO A 112 -7.67 -8.68 7.75
C PRO A 112 -6.43 -9.10 6.96
N LEU A 113 -5.50 -8.16 6.79
CA LEU A 113 -4.18 -8.46 6.23
C LEU A 113 -3.35 -9.18 7.28
N ASP A 114 -2.85 -10.37 6.93
CA ASP A 114 -1.85 -11.05 7.73
C ASP A 114 -0.48 -10.45 7.43
N ARG A 115 0.10 -9.75 8.41
CA ARG A 115 1.37 -9.03 8.27
C ARG A 115 2.50 -9.93 7.80
N ASP A 116 2.50 -11.19 8.25
CA ASP A 116 3.55 -12.17 7.95
C ASP A 116 3.12 -13.12 6.81
N GLY A 117 1.92 -12.94 6.26
CA GLY A 117 1.38 -13.73 5.17
C GLY A 117 1.88 -13.29 3.79
N GLU A 118 1.85 -14.22 2.85
CA GLU A 118 2.28 -13.99 1.45
C GLU A 118 1.47 -12.88 0.75
N GLU A 119 0.21 -12.69 1.15
CA GLU A 119 -0.70 -11.71 0.53
C GLU A 119 -0.11 -10.29 0.56
N VAL A 120 0.50 -9.87 1.66
CA VAL A 120 1.03 -8.51 1.80
C VAL A 120 2.18 -8.29 0.82
N ALA A 121 3.08 -9.27 0.67
CA ALA A 121 4.16 -9.19 -0.30
C ALA A 121 3.63 -9.09 -1.73
N LEU A 122 2.63 -9.89 -2.08
CA LEU A 122 2.00 -9.87 -3.41
C LEU A 122 1.28 -8.55 -3.70
N LEU A 123 0.53 -8.02 -2.73
CA LEU A 123 -0.15 -6.72 -2.87
C LEU A 123 0.87 -5.59 -3.06
N ALA A 124 1.95 -5.57 -2.28
CA ALA A 124 3.02 -4.59 -2.46
C ALA A 124 3.71 -4.73 -3.83
N LEU A 125 3.93 -5.97 -4.29
CA LEU A 125 4.48 -6.24 -5.62
C LEU A 125 3.56 -5.72 -6.74
N ARG A 126 2.23 -5.80 -6.60
CA ARG A 126 1.30 -5.21 -7.58
C ARG A 126 1.52 -3.71 -7.71
N VAL A 127 1.67 -3.01 -6.58
CA VAL A 127 1.96 -1.57 -6.56
C VAL A 127 3.29 -1.25 -7.25
N ALA A 128 4.34 -2.02 -6.95
CA ALA A 128 5.65 -1.86 -7.57
C ALA A 128 5.61 -2.10 -9.10
N CYS A 129 4.92 -3.16 -9.54
CA CYS A 129 4.73 -3.46 -10.96
C CYS A 129 3.99 -2.34 -11.69
N ARG A 130 2.91 -1.79 -11.12
CA ARG A 130 2.19 -0.66 -11.72
C ARG A 130 3.09 0.57 -11.87
N ARG A 131 3.86 0.93 -10.83
CA ARG A 131 4.81 2.05 -10.88
C ARG A 131 5.91 1.83 -11.92
N PHE A 132 6.44 0.62 -12.01
CA PHE A 132 7.42 0.27 -13.03
C PHE A 132 6.85 0.41 -14.44
N LEU A 133 5.66 -0.13 -14.69
CA LEU A 133 4.98 -0.02 -16.00
C LEU A 133 4.56 1.41 -16.35
N ALA A 134 4.25 2.24 -15.34
CA ALA A 134 4.01 3.67 -15.52
C ALA A 134 5.29 4.48 -15.82
N GLY A 135 6.47 3.87 -15.67
CA GLY A 135 7.76 4.53 -15.87
C GLY A 135 8.25 5.34 -14.66
N ASP A 136 7.58 5.24 -13.51
CA ASP A 136 8.02 5.89 -12.27
C ASP A 136 9.33 5.29 -11.76
N TRP A 137 9.54 4.00 -12.03
CA TRP A 137 10.73 3.25 -11.65
C TRP A 137 11.54 2.82 -12.87
N LYS A 138 12.86 2.92 -12.75
CA LYS A 138 13.79 2.34 -13.72
C LYS A 138 13.98 0.85 -13.44
N LEU A 139 14.34 0.09 -14.48
CA LEU A 139 14.57 -1.35 -14.43
C LEU A 139 15.37 -1.80 -13.20
N ARG A 140 16.60 -1.27 -13.04
CA ARG A 140 17.48 -1.66 -11.92
C ARG A 140 16.88 -1.35 -10.54
N SER A 141 16.18 -0.22 -10.40
CA SER A 141 15.56 0.15 -9.13
C SER A 141 14.39 -0.76 -8.80
N PHE A 142 13.61 -1.15 -9.80
CA PHE A 142 12.53 -2.10 -9.66
C PHE A 142 13.04 -3.50 -9.31
N SER A 143 13.95 -4.06 -10.10
CA SER A 143 14.48 -5.41 -9.87
C SER A 143 15.15 -5.53 -8.51
N SER A 144 15.98 -4.56 -8.12
CA SER A 144 16.67 -4.60 -6.83
C SER A 144 15.73 -4.43 -5.66
N TRP A 145 14.67 -3.63 -5.81
CA TRP A 145 13.64 -3.58 -4.78
C TRP A 145 12.92 -4.92 -4.64
N VAL A 146 12.55 -5.59 -5.74
CA VAL A 146 11.88 -6.90 -5.69
C VAL A 146 12.78 -7.93 -5.01
N HIS A 147 14.05 -8.00 -5.42
CA HIS A 147 15.02 -8.92 -4.84
C HIS A 147 15.29 -8.63 -3.36
N ASP A 148 15.51 -7.38 -2.97
CA ASP A 148 15.86 -7.04 -1.59
C ASP A 148 14.68 -7.11 -0.62
N ARG A 149 13.46 -6.84 -1.10
CA ARG A 149 12.27 -6.72 -0.23
C ARG A 149 11.38 -7.94 -0.25
N ILE A 150 11.21 -8.59 -1.39
CA ILE A 150 10.42 -9.82 -1.50
C ILE A 150 11.34 -11.02 -1.28
N GLY A 151 12.44 -11.07 -2.02
CA GLY A 151 13.51 -12.06 -1.86
C GLY A 151 13.13 -13.49 -2.26
N HIS A 152 14.15 -14.33 -2.29
CA HIS A 152 14.11 -15.74 -2.69
C HIS A 152 13.30 -16.66 -1.76
N THR A 153 12.95 -16.17 -0.57
CA THR A 153 12.08 -16.87 0.38
C THR A 153 10.64 -16.36 0.34
N GLY A 154 10.35 -15.41 -0.56
CA GLY A 154 9.02 -14.84 -0.75
C GLY A 154 8.06 -15.78 -1.49
N PRO A 155 6.86 -15.28 -1.85
CA PRO A 155 5.84 -16.09 -2.51
C PRO A 155 6.30 -16.62 -3.87
N ASP A 156 5.86 -17.82 -4.24
CA ASP A 156 6.18 -18.49 -5.51
C ASP A 156 5.84 -17.61 -6.73
N ALA A 157 4.70 -16.93 -6.69
CA ALA A 157 4.24 -16.05 -7.77
C ALA A 157 5.16 -14.82 -8.00
N ALA A 158 5.99 -14.45 -7.03
CA ALA A 158 6.94 -13.35 -7.16
C ALA A 158 8.32 -13.80 -7.70
N GLN A 159 8.64 -15.08 -7.62
CA GLN A 159 10.00 -15.58 -7.90
C GLN A 159 10.52 -15.26 -9.30
N PRO A 160 9.71 -15.30 -10.38
CA PRO A 160 10.19 -14.89 -11.71
C PRO A 160 10.72 -13.45 -11.77
N LEU A 161 10.21 -12.55 -10.92
CA LEU A 161 10.66 -11.16 -10.81
C LEU A 161 11.84 -11.00 -9.83
N VAL A 162 11.91 -11.85 -8.80
CA VAL A 162 13.05 -11.90 -7.85
C VAL A 162 14.31 -12.39 -8.57
N ASP A 163 14.22 -13.52 -9.28
CA ASP A 163 15.33 -14.13 -10.03
C ASP A 163 15.90 -13.19 -11.10
N PHE A 164 15.07 -12.26 -11.60
CA PHE A 164 15.45 -11.34 -12.65
C PHE A 164 16.59 -10.39 -12.23
N ASP A 165 16.71 -10.08 -10.93
CA ASP A 165 17.79 -9.27 -10.40
C ASP A 165 19.16 -9.94 -10.56
N ASP A 166 19.23 -11.24 -10.21
CA ASP A 166 20.43 -12.07 -10.34
C ASP A 166 20.83 -12.25 -11.80
N GLU A 167 19.86 -12.42 -12.70
CA GLU A 167 20.11 -12.48 -14.14
C GLU A 167 20.69 -11.17 -14.70
N LEU A 168 20.21 -10.03 -14.20
CA LEU A 168 20.74 -8.72 -14.56
C LEU A 168 22.18 -8.53 -14.08
N ASP A 169 22.56 -9.13 -12.96
CA ASP A 169 23.91 -9.08 -12.41
C ASP A 169 24.86 -10.06 -13.13
N ALA A 170 24.35 -11.21 -13.57
CA ALA A 170 25.12 -12.22 -14.29
C ALA A 170 25.41 -11.88 -15.77
N ARG A 171 24.74 -10.85 -16.33
CA ARG A 171 24.85 -10.54 -17.77
C ARG A 171 26.22 -9.97 -18.13
N ASN A 172 26.84 -10.56 -19.15
CA ASN A 172 28.13 -10.13 -19.71
C ASN A 172 28.00 -9.18 -20.93
N THR A 173 26.78 -8.85 -21.35
CA THR A 173 26.51 -8.09 -22.58
C THR A 173 25.71 -6.81 -22.31
N ARG A 174 25.76 -5.86 -23.26
CA ARG A 174 25.22 -4.48 -23.16
C ARG A 174 23.81 -4.29 -23.74
N ASP A 175 23.07 -5.35 -24.11
CA ASP A 175 21.75 -5.15 -24.73
C ASP A 175 20.66 -4.89 -23.70
N ASP A 176 20.63 -3.65 -23.18
CA ASP A 176 19.69 -3.22 -22.14
C ASP A 176 18.22 -3.29 -22.60
N ARG A 177 17.94 -3.24 -23.91
CA ARG A 177 16.56 -3.22 -24.43
C ARG A 177 15.84 -4.54 -24.30
N GLU A 178 16.56 -5.65 -24.44
CA GLU A 178 15.97 -6.98 -24.29
C GLU A 178 15.51 -7.20 -22.83
N TYR A 179 16.34 -6.80 -21.87
CA TYR A 179 16.02 -6.88 -20.44
C TYR A 179 14.88 -5.95 -20.05
N ASP A 180 14.84 -4.72 -20.56
CA ASP A 180 13.70 -3.82 -20.35
C ASP A 180 12.39 -4.46 -20.83
N THR A 181 12.40 -5.03 -22.05
CA THR A 181 11.22 -5.67 -22.65
C THR A 181 10.77 -6.88 -21.83
N ARG A 182 11.71 -7.72 -21.38
CA ARG A 182 11.40 -8.90 -20.58
C ARG A 182 10.85 -8.53 -19.21
N ALA A 183 11.44 -7.54 -18.53
CA ALA A 183 10.94 -7.07 -17.24
C ALA A 183 9.52 -6.49 -17.34
N VAL A 184 9.24 -5.72 -18.39
CA VAL A 184 7.87 -5.22 -18.69
C VAL A 184 6.91 -6.40 -18.87
N GLY A 185 7.32 -7.43 -19.61
CA GLY A 185 6.53 -8.65 -19.80
C GLY A 185 6.23 -9.38 -18.49
N LEU A 186 7.23 -9.56 -17.63
CA LEU A 186 7.06 -10.21 -16.32
C LEU A 186 6.13 -9.41 -15.40
N ALA A 187 6.33 -8.09 -15.31
CA ALA A 187 5.49 -7.23 -14.49
C ALA A 187 4.03 -7.20 -14.98
N ALA A 188 3.81 -7.16 -16.30
CA ALA A 188 2.48 -7.21 -16.89
C ALA A 188 1.80 -8.57 -16.67
N ALA A 189 2.54 -9.67 -16.82
CA ALA A 189 2.04 -11.02 -16.57
C ALA A 189 1.60 -11.19 -15.11
N PHE A 190 2.43 -10.75 -14.16
CA PHE A 190 2.10 -10.77 -12.74
C PHE A 190 0.79 -10.02 -12.43
N LEU A 191 0.60 -8.83 -13.00
CA LEU A 191 -0.63 -8.06 -12.80
C LEU A 191 -1.87 -8.73 -13.43
N ALA A 192 -1.71 -9.38 -14.59
CA ALA A 192 -2.80 -10.08 -15.26
C ALA A 192 -3.26 -11.31 -14.47
N GLU A 193 -2.32 -12.10 -13.93
CA GLU A 193 -2.62 -13.26 -13.11
C GLU A 193 -3.26 -12.86 -11.77
N ALA A 194 -2.75 -11.81 -11.13
CA ALA A 194 -3.31 -11.28 -9.88
C ALA A 194 -4.71 -10.66 -10.06
N GLY A 195 -5.08 -10.25 -11.28
CA GLY A 195 -6.43 -9.79 -11.62
C GLY A 195 -7.43 -10.93 -11.81
N GLY A 196 -6.98 -12.13 -12.17
CA GLY A 196 -7.84 -13.29 -12.43
C GLY A 196 -8.30 -14.05 -11.19
N SER A 197 -7.65 -13.86 -10.04
CA SER A 197 -7.99 -14.58 -8.79
C SER A 197 -9.14 -13.96 -7.97
N ALA A 198 -9.67 -12.79 -8.38
CA ALA A 198 -10.73 -12.10 -7.64
C ALA A 198 -12.16 -12.53 -8.04
N ASP A 199 -12.32 -13.25 -9.16
CA ASP A 199 -13.63 -13.62 -9.73
C ASP A 199 -14.08 -15.06 -9.43
N ASP A 200 -13.33 -15.79 -8.59
CA ASP A 200 -13.66 -17.19 -8.24
C ASP A 200 -13.79 -17.34 -6.70
N ALA A 201 -14.86 -16.76 -6.16
CA ALA A 201 -15.38 -17.10 -4.84
C ALA A 201 -16.88 -17.44 -4.98
N PRO A 202 -17.31 -18.67 -4.61
CA PRO A 202 -18.71 -19.08 -4.68
C PRO A 202 -19.61 -18.39 -3.64
#